data_AF-A0A3M5WFE0-F1
#
_entry.id   AF-A0A3M5WFE0-F1
#
_cell.length_a   1.000
_cell.length_b   1.000
_cell.length_c   1.000
_cell.angle_alpha   90.00
_cell.angle_beta   90.00
_cell.angle_gamma   90.00
#
_symmetry.space_group_name_H-M   'P 1'
#
loop_
_entity.id
_entity.type
_entity.pdbx_description
1 polymer ?
#
loop_
_entity_poly.entity_id
_entity_poly.type
_entity_poly.pdbx_seq_one_letter_code
_entity_poly.pdbx_strand_id
1 'polypeptide(L)'
;MSEVQPGKRAGKVLMIVAWAAGLFLATRFFGDWEDRQQNPNAVVTSQHGDGYIEVQLAGNRQGHFVTTGQINGRTVEFMIDTGATDVAVPGDMADRLGLKRGFPVTVSTANGSSQGFRTTLDRLQLGDIVLTNVRALVAPGLDGEQVLLGMSAMKQLEFTQRGGNLLLRQSTK
;
A
#
# COMPACT_ATOMS: atom_id res chain seq x y z
N MET A 1 10.62 42.69 49.37
CA MET A 1 10.97 42.53 47.94
C MET A 1 11.40 41.08 47.76
N SER A 2 10.58 40.25 47.12
CA SER A 2 10.85 38.81 47.03
C SER A 2 11.77 38.51 45.86
N GLU A 3 13.00 38.07 46.15
CA GLU A 3 13.98 37.64 45.15
C GLU A 3 13.48 36.42 44.38
N VAL A 4 13.40 36.55 43.06
CA VAL A 4 13.18 35.43 42.16
C VAL A 4 14.47 34.61 42.10
N GLN A 5 14.50 33.47 42.79
CA GLN A 5 15.64 32.53 42.77
C GLN A 5 16.10 32.24 41.32
N PRO A 6 17.36 32.59 40.96
CA PRO A 6 17.93 32.28 39.66
C PRO A 6 17.95 30.76 39.44
N GLY A 7 17.41 30.28 38.32
CA GLY A 7 17.43 28.85 37.95
C GLY A 7 16.06 28.18 37.81
N LYS A 8 14.99 28.68 38.48
CA LYS A 8 13.63 28.09 38.35
C LYS A 8 13.04 28.25 36.95
N ARG A 9 13.33 29.36 36.26
CA ARG A 9 12.90 29.60 34.87
C ARG A 9 13.67 28.73 33.88
N ALA A 10 14.98 28.60 34.05
CA ALA A 10 15.82 27.74 33.21
C ALA A 10 15.42 26.26 33.33
N GLY A 11 15.15 25.77 34.54
CA GLY A 11 14.67 24.40 34.76
C GLY A 11 13.30 24.14 34.12
N LYS A 12 12.36 25.09 34.20
CA LYS A 12 11.05 24.98 33.50
C LYS A 12 11.20 24.97 31.98
N VAL A 13 12.07 25.82 31.42
CA VAL A 13 12.34 25.84 29.97
C VAL A 13 12.98 24.52 29.52
N LEU A 14 13.99 24.02 30.24
CA LEU A 14 14.62 22.73 29.94
C LEU A 14 13.60 21.58 29.98
N MET A 15 12.69 21.58 30.96
CA MET A 15 11.64 20.57 31.09
C MET A 15 10.64 20.62 29.93
N ILE A 16 10.22 21.82 29.50
CA ILE A 16 9.35 21.98 28.33
C ILE A 16 10.05 21.50 27.05
N VAL A 17 11.32 21.85 26.86
CA VAL A 17 12.12 21.38 25.71
C VAL A 17 12.27 19.86 25.74
N ALA A 18 12.52 19.26 26.91
CA ALA A 18 12.61 17.81 27.07
C ALA A 18 11.28 17.12 26.74
N TRP A 19 10.14 17.65 27.19
CA TRP A 19 8.82 17.12 26.83
C TRP A 19 8.51 17.28 25.34
N ALA A 20 8.82 18.44 24.75
CA ALA A 20 8.62 18.67 23.33
C ALA A 20 9.48 17.73 22.48
N ALA A 21 10.76 17.55 22.83
CA ALA A 21 11.65 16.61 22.18
C ALA A 21 11.17 15.15 22.36
N GLY A 22 10.71 14.79 23.56
CA GLY A 22 10.16 13.47 23.86
C GLY A 22 8.91 13.16 23.04
N LEU A 23 7.96 14.11 22.95
CA LEU A 23 6.76 13.97 22.12
C LEU A 23 7.12 13.88 20.64
N PHE A 24 8.05 14.70 20.15
CA PHE A 24 8.52 14.64 18.77
C PHE A 24 9.12 13.26 18.43
N LEU A 25 10.00 12.74 19.29
CA LEU A 25 10.58 11.40 19.13
C LEU A 25 9.52 10.30 19.21
N ALA A 26 8.57 10.41 20.15
CA ALA A 26 7.46 9.48 20.27
C ALA A 26 6.60 9.47 19.00
N THR A 27 6.22 10.62 18.46
CA THR A 27 5.46 10.70 17.21
C THR A 27 6.20 10.06 16.04
N ARG A 28 7.52 10.26 15.94
CA ARG A 28 8.33 9.62 14.89
C ARG A 28 8.40 8.10 15.08
N PHE A 29 8.62 7.65 16.31
CA PHE A 29 8.69 6.22 16.64
C PHE A 29 7.35 5.51 16.42
N PHE A 30 6.25 6.08 16.91
CA PHE A 30 4.91 5.51 16.75
C PHE A 30 4.43 5.55 15.30
N GLY A 31 4.80 6.57 14.52
CA GLY A 31 4.51 6.63 13.09
C GLY A 31 5.16 5.46 12.33
N ASP A 32 6.48 5.30 12.46
CA ASP A 32 7.20 4.21 11.80
C ASP A 32 6.72 2.81 12.28
N TRP A 33 6.23 2.72 13.52
CA TRP A 33 5.65 1.49 14.06
C TRP A 33 4.26 1.19 13.50
N GLU A 34 3.44 2.20 13.25
CA GLU A 34 2.12 2.07 12.62
C GLU A 34 2.25 1.62 11.15
N ASP A 35 3.16 2.24 10.39
CA ASP A 35 3.38 1.91 8.98
C ASP A 35 3.76 0.42 8.79
N ARG A 36 4.63 -0.09 9.66
CA ARG A 36 5.03 -1.52 9.66
C ARG A 36 3.89 -2.47 10.01
N GLN A 37 2.91 -2.01 10.78
CA GLN A 37 1.73 -2.80 11.08
C GLN A 37 0.72 -2.83 9.95
N GLN A 38 0.64 -1.75 9.16
CA GLN A 38 -0.24 -1.67 8.00
C GLN A 38 0.28 -2.49 6.84
N ASN A 39 1.58 -2.38 6.53
CA ASN A 39 2.26 -3.13 5.48
C ASN A 39 3.41 -3.99 6.03
N PRO A 40 3.13 -5.22 6.50
CA PRO A 40 4.18 -6.14 6.94
C PRO A 40 5.04 -6.66 5.77
N ASN A 41 4.66 -6.37 4.52
CA ASN A 41 5.33 -6.83 3.30
C ASN A 41 5.96 -5.67 2.51
N ALA A 42 6.51 -4.67 3.20
CA ALA A 42 7.22 -3.56 2.56
C ALA A 42 8.45 -4.01 1.76
N VAL A 43 9.07 -5.12 2.18
CA VAL A 43 10.13 -5.81 1.44
C VAL A 43 9.65 -7.22 1.12
N VAL A 44 9.38 -7.46 -0.16
CA VAL A 44 8.94 -8.75 -0.67
C VAL A 44 10.16 -9.58 -1.08
N THR A 45 10.27 -10.80 -0.57
CA THR A 45 11.28 -11.77 -1.02
C THR A 45 10.63 -12.79 -1.95
N SER A 46 11.20 -12.94 -3.15
CA SER A 46 10.75 -13.92 -4.12
C SER A 46 11.50 -15.24 -3.95
N GLN A 47 10.82 -16.36 -4.16
CA GLN A 47 11.42 -17.68 -4.26
C GLN A 47 11.27 -18.19 -5.68
N HIS A 48 12.33 -18.77 -6.23
CA HIS A 48 12.37 -19.29 -7.59
C HIS A 48 12.41 -20.81 -7.52
N GLY A 49 11.45 -21.46 -8.17
CA GLY A 49 11.40 -22.91 -8.30
C GLY A 49 11.52 -23.36 -9.76
N ASP A 50 11.38 -24.67 -10.00
CA ASP A 50 11.43 -25.21 -11.36
C ASP A 50 10.15 -24.86 -12.17
N GLY A 51 10.23 -23.75 -12.90
CA GLY A 51 9.15 -23.25 -13.75
C GLY A 51 8.16 -22.34 -13.04
N TYR A 52 8.50 -21.78 -11.88
CA TYR A 52 7.64 -20.80 -11.20
C TYR A 52 8.43 -19.79 -10.36
N ILE A 53 7.80 -18.65 -10.11
CA ILE A 53 8.22 -17.61 -9.16
C ILE A 53 7.13 -17.50 -8.09
N GLU A 54 7.53 -17.43 -6.84
CA GLU A 54 6.65 -17.34 -5.68
C GLU A 54 6.94 -16.12 -4.81
N VAL A 55 5.89 -15.57 -4.23
CA VAL A 55 5.92 -14.51 -3.23
C VAL A 55 4.99 -14.91 -2.09
N GLN A 56 5.49 -14.86 -0.85
CA GLN A 56 4.67 -15.03 0.33
C GLN A 56 4.39 -13.67 0.99
N LEU A 57 3.12 -13.41 1.27
CA LEU A 57 2.66 -12.21 1.95
C LEU A 57 2.07 -12.58 3.32
N ALA A 58 2.49 -11.89 4.37
CA ALA A 58 1.88 -11.95 5.68
C ALA A 58 0.64 -11.04 5.75
N GLY A 59 -0.42 -11.48 6.41
CA GLY A 59 -1.56 -10.63 6.73
C GLY A 59 -1.17 -9.57 7.77
N ASN A 60 -1.70 -8.37 7.61
CA ASN A 60 -1.56 -7.29 8.59
C ASN A 60 -2.47 -7.53 9.82
N ARG A 61 -2.47 -6.62 10.80
CA ARG A 61 -3.29 -6.78 12.03
C ARG A 61 -4.79 -6.83 11.78
N GLN A 62 -5.24 -6.34 10.63
CA GLN A 62 -6.64 -6.35 10.18
C GLN A 62 -6.97 -7.59 9.34
N GLY A 63 -5.99 -8.44 9.04
CA GLY A 63 -6.15 -9.62 8.19
C GLY A 63 -6.08 -9.34 6.69
N HIS A 64 -5.75 -8.11 6.28
CA HIS A 64 -5.53 -7.75 4.87
C HIS A 64 -4.11 -8.08 4.43
N PHE A 65 -3.94 -8.44 3.17
CA PHE A 65 -2.62 -8.60 2.56
C PHE A 65 -2.26 -7.30 1.84
N VAL A 66 -1.37 -6.53 2.45
CA VAL A 66 -0.83 -5.29 1.88
C VAL A 66 0.63 -5.54 1.51
N THR A 67 1.07 -5.08 0.35
CA THR A 67 2.43 -5.31 -0.13
C THR A 67 2.93 -4.16 -0.99
N THR A 68 4.22 -3.87 -0.90
CA THR A 68 4.85 -2.90 -1.80
C THR A 68 5.18 -3.58 -3.13
N GLY A 69 4.84 -2.93 -4.25
CA GLY A 69 5.20 -3.39 -5.59
C GLY A 69 5.33 -2.22 -6.56
N GLN A 70 5.22 -2.51 -7.85
CA GLN A 70 5.35 -1.48 -8.89
C GLN A 70 4.26 -1.57 -9.96
N ILE A 71 3.82 -0.42 -10.44
CA ILE A 71 3.03 -0.26 -11.68
C ILE A 71 3.86 0.58 -12.63
N ASN A 72 4.10 0.07 -13.85
CA ASN A 72 4.86 0.77 -14.89
C ASN A 72 6.22 1.33 -14.38
N GLY A 73 6.88 0.58 -13.48
CA GLY A 73 8.18 0.95 -12.89
C GLY A 73 8.12 1.97 -11.74
N ARG A 74 6.92 2.28 -11.22
CA ARG A 74 6.71 3.21 -10.11
C ARG A 74 6.17 2.49 -8.90
N THR A 75 6.78 2.74 -7.75
CA THR A 75 6.43 2.12 -6.48
C THR A 75 5.02 2.50 -6.06
N VAL A 76 4.24 1.49 -5.67
CA VAL A 76 2.90 1.64 -5.09
C VAL A 76 2.71 0.60 -4.00
N GLU A 77 1.78 0.88 -3.09
CA GLU A 77 1.25 -0.15 -2.20
C GLU A 77 0.03 -0.81 -2.83
N PHE A 78 -0.01 -2.13 -2.75
CA PHE A 78 -1.14 -2.92 -3.17
C PHE A 78 -1.83 -3.54 -1.97
N MET A 79 -3.16 -3.55 -1.98
CA MET A 79 -3.97 -4.39 -1.10
C MET A 79 -4.66 -5.47 -1.92
N ILE A 80 -4.53 -6.73 -1.54
CA ILE A 80 -5.21 -7.84 -2.22
C ILE A 80 -6.72 -7.75 -1.95
N ASP A 81 -7.51 -7.65 -3.01
CA ASP A 81 -8.97 -7.59 -2.95
C ASP A 81 -9.58 -8.57 -3.97
N THR A 82 -9.85 -9.79 -3.52
CA THR A 82 -10.47 -10.83 -4.36
C THR A 82 -11.94 -10.54 -4.69
N GLY A 83 -12.56 -9.55 -4.04
CA GLY A 83 -13.91 -9.07 -4.35
C GLY A 83 -13.96 -8.12 -5.55
N ALA A 84 -12.82 -7.50 -5.91
CA ALA A 84 -12.73 -6.59 -7.04
C ALA A 84 -12.55 -7.33 -8.38
N THR A 85 -13.26 -6.91 -9.42
CA THR A 85 -13.14 -7.51 -10.76
C THR A 85 -11.85 -7.08 -11.48
N ASP A 86 -11.55 -5.79 -11.45
CA ASP A 86 -10.36 -5.20 -12.08
C ASP A 86 -9.46 -4.59 -10.99
N VAL A 87 -8.19 -4.34 -11.31
CA VAL A 87 -7.32 -3.58 -10.40
C VAL A 87 -7.88 -2.17 -10.25
N ALA A 88 -8.12 -1.70 -9.02
CA ALA A 88 -8.64 -0.36 -8.78
C ALA A 88 -7.51 0.58 -8.34
N VAL A 89 -7.28 1.63 -9.12
CA VAL A 89 -6.24 2.63 -8.89
C VAL A 89 -6.92 3.92 -8.42
N PRO A 90 -6.51 4.51 -7.27
CA PRO A 90 -6.99 5.83 -6.86
C PRO A 90 -6.73 6.91 -7.92
N GLY A 91 -7.64 7.88 -8.01
CA GLY A 91 -7.62 8.90 -9.05
C GLY A 91 -6.34 9.74 -9.10
N ASP A 92 -5.80 10.08 -7.93
CA ASP A 92 -4.61 10.92 -7.75
C ASP A 92 -3.31 10.24 -8.24
N MET A 93 -3.30 8.91 -8.31
CA MET A 93 -2.16 8.12 -8.77
C MET A 93 -2.11 7.97 -10.28
N ALA A 94 -3.23 8.12 -11.00
CA ALA A 94 -3.31 7.76 -12.41
C ALA A 94 -2.28 8.50 -13.28
N ASP A 95 -2.15 9.81 -13.09
CA ASP A 95 -1.19 10.64 -13.83
C ASP A 95 0.26 10.32 -13.43
N ARG A 96 0.50 10.14 -12.12
CA ARG A 96 1.81 9.74 -11.60
C ARG A 96 2.23 8.39 -12.19
N LEU A 97 1.31 7.46 -12.38
CA LEU A 97 1.56 6.12 -12.93
C LEU A 97 1.58 6.06 -14.46
N GLY A 98 1.33 7.19 -15.14
CA GLY A 98 1.31 7.28 -16.60
C GLY A 98 0.17 6.47 -17.23
N LEU A 99 -0.96 6.31 -16.53
CA LEU A 99 -2.05 5.47 -16.99
C LEU A 99 -2.83 6.15 -18.12
N LYS A 100 -2.98 5.43 -19.23
CA LYS A 100 -3.77 5.92 -20.37
C LYS A 100 -5.25 5.94 -20.00
N ARG A 101 -5.96 7.02 -20.35
CA ARG A 101 -7.40 7.13 -20.13
C ARG A 101 -8.14 6.37 -21.22
N GLY A 102 -8.83 5.30 -20.84
CA GLY A 102 -9.74 4.57 -21.71
C GLY A 102 -11.19 5.02 -21.52
N PHE A 103 -12.13 4.09 -21.67
CA PHE A 103 -13.55 4.38 -21.60
C PHE A 103 -13.99 4.85 -20.21
N PRO A 104 -14.84 5.90 -20.12
CA PRO A 104 -15.41 6.33 -18.85
C PRO A 104 -16.32 5.24 -18.27
N VAL A 105 -16.29 5.10 -16.94
CA VAL A 105 -17.15 4.16 -16.21
C VAL A 105 -17.66 4.81 -14.94
N THR A 106 -18.89 4.47 -14.55
CA THR A 106 -19.42 4.85 -13.23
C THR A 106 -18.94 3.83 -12.21
N VAL A 107 -18.26 4.30 -11.17
CA VAL A 107 -17.75 3.47 -10.07
C VAL A 107 -18.59 3.77 -8.84
N SER A 108 -19.23 2.76 -8.28
CA SER A 108 -19.94 2.85 -7.01
C SER A 108 -18.96 2.61 -5.86
N THR A 109 -18.83 3.58 -4.97
CA THR A 109 -17.97 3.53 -3.78
C THR A 109 -18.81 3.78 -2.53
N ALA A 110 -18.21 3.60 -1.34
CA ALA A 110 -18.88 3.90 -0.07
C ALA A 110 -19.33 5.37 0.03
N ASN A 111 -18.60 6.29 -0.62
CA ASN A 111 -18.89 7.72 -0.65
C ASN A 111 -19.88 8.12 -1.76
N GLY A 112 -20.47 7.14 -2.44
CA GLY A 112 -21.39 7.32 -3.56
C GLY A 112 -20.76 6.98 -4.92
N SER A 113 -21.44 7.35 -5.99
CA SER A 113 -20.99 7.07 -7.35
C SER A 113 -20.06 8.18 -7.86
N SER A 114 -18.93 7.78 -8.43
CA SER A 114 -17.98 8.70 -9.09
C SER A 114 -17.71 8.26 -10.52
N GLN A 115 -17.33 9.20 -11.38
CA GLN A 115 -16.95 8.89 -12.76
C GLN A 115 -15.45 8.57 -12.81
N GLY A 116 -15.13 7.30 -13.05
CA GLY A 116 -13.79 6.81 -13.30
C GLY A 116 -13.55 6.54 -14.78
N PHE A 117 -12.44 5.88 -15.09
CA PHE A 117 -12.17 5.39 -16.44
C PHE A 117 -11.42 4.07 -16.41
N ARG A 118 -11.62 3.23 -17.43
CA ARG A 118 -10.85 2.00 -17.61
C ARG A 118 -9.48 2.30 -18.17
N THR A 119 -8.52 1.48 -17.79
CA THR A 119 -7.14 1.54 -18.27
C THR A 119 -6.54 0.13 -18.29
N THR A 120 -5.30 0.02 -18.72
CA THR A 120 -4.53 -1.23 -18.69
C THR A 120 -3.16 -0.90 -18.14
N LEU A 121 -2.70 -1.70 -17.19
CA LEU A 121 -1.36 -1.60 -16.64
C LEU A 121 -0.44 -2.40 -17.56
N ASP A 122 0.54 -1.73 -18.15
CA ASP A 122 1.51 -2.36 -19.05
C ASP A 122 2.34 -3.39 -18.27
N ARG A 123 2.72 -3.03 -17.04
CA ARG A 123 3.49 -3.88 -16.13
C ARG A 123 3.02 -3.69 -14.69
N LEU A 124 2.68 -4.79 -14.02
CA LEU A 124 2.46 -4.87 -12.57
C LEU A 124 3.47 -5.84 -11.98
N GLN A 125 4.21 -5.43 -10.96
CA GLN A 125 5.28 -6.23 -10.37
C GLN A 125 5.12 -6.36 -8.86
N LEU A 126 5.26 -7.59 -8.36
CA LEU A 126 5.27 -7.96 -6.94
C LEU A 126 6.50 -8.84 -6.68
N GLY A 127 7.53 -8.30 -6.01
CA GLY A 127 8.84 -8.97 -5.99
C GLY A 127 9.33 -9.20 -7.43
N ASP A 128 9.60 -10.45 -7.77
CA ASP A 128 10.02 -10.87 -9.12
C ASP A 128 8.85 -11.35 -9.99
N ILE A 129 7.64 -11.45 -9.43
CA ILE A 129 6.43 -11.74 -10.22
C ILE A 129 6.12 -10.52 -11.09
N VAL A 130 5.99 -10.73 -12.39
CA VAL A 130 5.68 -9.67 -13.35
C VAL A 130 4.45 -10.04 -14.16
N LEU A 131 3.37 -9.33 -13.93
CA LEU A 131 2.15 -9.41 -14.73
C LEU A 131 2.15 -8.30 -15.79
N THR A 132 1.61 -8.61 -16.96
CA THR A 132 1.49 -7.66 -18.06
C THR A 132 0.06 -7.58 -18.54
N ASN A 133 -0.29 -6.46 -19.18
CA ASN A 133 -1.62 -6.25 -19.77
C ASN A 133 -2.75 -6.46 -18.75
N VAL A 134 -2.55 -5.96 -17.53
CA VAL A 134 -3.51 -6.13 -16.44
C VAL A 134 -4.60 -5.08 -16.58
N ARG A 135 -5.86 -5.52 -16.67
CA ARG A 135 -6.99 -4.57 -16.72
C ARG A 135 -7.09 -3.82 -15.40
N ALA A 136 -7.33 -2.52 -15.49
CA ALA A 136 -7.53 -1.69 -14.33
C ALA A 136 -8.64 -0.66 -14.56
N LEU A 137 -9.13 -0.11 -13.47
CA LEU A 137 -10.00 1.05 -13.46
C LEU A 137 -9.40 2.11 -12.54
N VAL A 138 -9.49 3.36 -12.95
CA VAL A 138 -9.16 4.51 -12.11
C VAL A 138 -10.43 4.98 -11.43
N ALA A 139 -10.44 4.97 -10.10
CA ALA A 139 -11.57 5.33 -9.26
C ALA A 139 -11.24 6.57 -8.41
N PRO A 140 -11.74 7.76 -8.77
CA PRO A 140 -11.48 8.99 -8.01
C PRO A 140 -12.03 8.98 -6.58
N GLY A 141 -13.08 8.19 -6.32
CA GLY A 141 -13.68 8.05 -4.98
C GLY A 141 -13.13 6.87 -4.16
N LEU A 142 -12.04 6.25 -4.60
CA LEU A 142 -11.37 5.21 -3.82
C LEU A 142 -10.53 5.89 -2.72
N ASP A 143 -10.91 5.65 -1.47
CA ASP A 143 -10.22 6.21 -0.31
C ASP A 143 -8.88 5.48 -0.07
N GLY A 144 -7.86 6.25 0.33
CA GLY A 144 -6.53 5.75 0.66
C GLY A 144 -5.49 5.89 -0.46
N GLU A 145 -4.25 5.52 -0.15
CA GLU A 145 -3.09 5.61 -1.06
C GLU A 145 -2.73 4.25 -1.69
N GLN A 146 -3.60 3.24 -1.53
CA GLN A 146 -3.35 1.86 -1.95
C GLN A 146 -4.10 1.50 -3.23
N VAL A 147 -3.45 0.71 -4.08
CA VAL A 147 -4.07 0.11 -5.26
C VAL A 147 -4.71 -1.22 -4.87
N LEU A 148 -5.99 -1.42 -5.22
CA LEU A 148 -6.67 -2.68 -4.94
C LEU A 148 -6.38 -3.71 -6.02
N LEU A 149 -5.73 -4.81 -5.65
CA LEU A 149 -5.39 -5.93 -6.53
C LEU A 149 -6.61 -6.85 -6.70
N GLY A 150 -7.39 -6.56 -7.74
CA GLY A 150 -8.55 -7.34 -8.14
C GLY A 150 -8.23 -8.59 -8.97
N MET A 151 -9.28 -9.32 -9.32
CA MET A 151 -9.22 -10.59 -10.03
C MET A 151 -8.59 -10.51 -11.43
N SER A 152 -8.61 -9.36 -12.09
CA SER A 152 -7.89 -9.14 -13.36
C SER A 152 -6.38 -9.42 -13.28
N ALA A 153 -5.76 -9.21 -12.11
CA ALA A 153 -4.38 -9.57 -11.81
C ALA A 153 -4.32 -10.98 -11.20
N MET A 154 -5.13 -11.24 -10.17
CA MET A 154 -5.07 -12.48 -9.39
C MET A 154 -5.32 -13.74 -10.23
N LYS A 155 -6.13 -13.66 -11.30
CA LYS A 155 -6.36 -14.80 -12.21
C LYS A 155 -5.13 -15.23 -13.01
N GLN A 156 -4.11 -14.39 -13.10
CA GLN A 156 -2.84 -14.71 -13.77
C GLN A 156 -1.87 -15.43 -12.82
N LEU A 157 -2.27 -15.64 -11.58
CA LEU A 157 -1.48 -16.24 -10.52
C LEU A 157 -2.22 -17.45 -9.94
N GLU A 158 -1.44 -18.44 -9.53
CA GLU A 158 -1.90 -19.39 -8.53
C GLU A 158 -1.79 -18.72 -7.16
N PHE A 159 -2.78 -18.89 -6.30
CA PHE A 159 -2.70 -18.37 -4.95
C PHE A 159 -3.26 -19.34 -3.91
N THR A 160 -2.68 -19.32 -2.72
CA THR A 160 -3.13 -20.14 -1.59
C THR A 160 -3.07 -19.30 -0.31
N GLN A 161 -4.19 -19.23 0.40
CA GLN A 161 -4.26 -18.57 1.70
C GLN A 161 -4.33 -19.61 2.82
N ARG A 162 -3.38 -19.56 3.76
CA ARG A 162 -3.35 -20.47 4.92
C ARG A 162 -2.62 -19.83 6.09
N GLY A 163 -3.20 -19.94 7.28
CA GLY A 163 -2.52 -19.57 8.53
C GLY A 163 -2.05 -18.11 8.57
N GLY A 164 -2.86 -17.17 8.06
CA GLY A 164 -2.51 -15.75 8.00
C GLY A 164 -1.49 -15.37 6.92
N ASN A 165 -1.13 -16.31 6.03
CA ASN A 165 -0.25 -16.05 4.89
C ASN A 165 -0.99 -16.24 3.57
N LEU A 166 -0.59 -15.48 2.57
CA LEU A 166 -1.00 -15.62 1.17
C LEU A 166 0.24 -15.94 0.33
N LEU A 167 0.25 -17.10 -0.29
CA LEU A 167 1.25 -17.46 -1.30
C LEU A 167 0.70 -17.07 -2.67
N LEU A 168 1.49 -16.33 -3.44
CA LEU A 168 1.25 -15.99 -4.84
C LEU A 168 2.31 -16.68 -5.68
N ARG A 169 1.90 -17.38 -6.74
CA ARG A 169 2.79 -18.08 -7.66
C ARG A 169 2.48 -17.70 -9.10
N GLN A 170 3.52 -17.37 -9.86
CA GLN A 170 3.48 -17.21 -11.30
C GLN A 170 4.18 -18.40 -11.97
N SER A 171 3.51 -19.07 -12.91
CA SER A 171 4.17 -20.04 -13.80
C SER A 171 5.07 -19.30 -14.79
N THR A 172 6.31 -19.78 -14.96
CA THR A 172 7.27 -19.28 -15.95
C THR A 172 7.45 -20.21 -17.15
N LYS A 173 6.66 -21.29 -17.21
CA LYS A 173 6.58 -22.23 -18.33
C LYS A 173 5.57 -21.77 -19.37
#